data_AF-A0AAV6H5L5-F1
#
_entry.id   AF-A0AAV6H5L5-F1
#
_cell.length_a   1.000
_cell.length_b   1.000
_cell.length_c   1.000
_cell.angle_alpha   90.00
_cell.angle_beta   90.00
_cell.angle_gamma   90.00
#
_symmetry.space_group_name_H-M   'P 1'
#
loop_
_entity.id
_entity.type
_entity.pdbx_description
1 polymer ?
#
loop_
_entity_poly.entity_id
_entity_poly.type
_entity_poly.pdbx_seq_one_letter_code
_entity_poly.pdbx_strand_id
1 'polypeptide(L)'
;MKRKNSFKEHEGPARPGAVVDPLKSLVGCQIQHGWRDAPGKISRWKGIVLDQVTILPSLYLVKYENVDCVYGIELLKDGRVQKLEIVSNRIDSYRAIDNKQARSMLGRAVQHKFENEDGSKDEWRGMVLARAPIMTPWFFITYEKDPVLYMYQLFDDLKSGDLRFIPEESAQEEPEPGEVVDSLVGKHVEYSREEGGKRIGLVIQQVEAKPSVYFIKFEDDFHIYVYDLIKA
;
A
#
# COMPACT_ATOMS: atom_id res chain seq x y z
N MET A 1 36.39 -13.02 -0.82
CA MET A 1 37.19 -12.82 0.42
C MET A 1 37.56 -11.34 0.53
N LYS A 2 36.99 -10.60 1.50
CA LYS A 2 37.55 -9.43 2.23
C LYS A 2 36.48 -8.92 3.20
N ARG A 3 36.76 -9.10 4.50
CA ARG A 3 35.96 -8.64 5.65
C ARG A 3 36.32 -7.19 5.98
N LYS A 4 35.37 -6.42 6.51
CA LYS A 4 35.64 -5.15 7.19
C LYS A 4 34.89 -5.10 8.54
N ASN A 5 35.62 -4.59 9.53
CA ASN A 5 35.53 -4.77 10.98
C ASN A 5 34.16 -4.65 11.67
N SER A 6 34.07 -5.47 12.72
CA SER A 6 33.11 -5.52 13.81
C SER A 6 33.02 -4.23 14.63
N PHE A 7 31.82 -3.66 14.70
CA PHE A 7 31.40 -2.86 15.86
C PHE A 7 30.67 -3.79 16.83
N LYS A 8 31.18 -3.87 18.07
CA LYS A 8 30.46 -4.45 19.20
C LYS A 8 29.49 -3.39 19.70
N GLU A 9 28.19 -3.56 19.45
CA GLU A 9 27.16 -2.84 20.22
C GLU A 9 26.81 -3.66 21.45
N HIS A 10 26.82 -2.98 22.60
CA HIS A 10 26.39 -3.52 23.88
C HIS A 10 24.88 -3.79 23.84
N GLU A 11 24.49 -5.06 24.00
CA GLU A 11 23.11 -5.44 24.32
C GLU A 11 22.72 -4.87 25.69
N GLY A 12 22.02 -3.75 25.68
CA GLY A 12 21.19 -3.32 26.82
C GLY A 12 19.92 -4.17 26.90
N PRO A 13 19.27 -4.26 28.08
CA PRO A 13 18.11 -5.13 28.26
C PRO A 13 16.95 -4.70 27.37
N ALA A 14 16.38 -5.66 26.64
CA ALA A 14 15.20 -5.47 25.81
C ALA A 14 14.06 -4.88 26.65
N ARG A 15 13.60 -3.67 26.29
CA ARG A 15 12.40 -3.08 26.89
C ARG A 15 11.19 -3.98 26.54
N PRO A 16 10.31 -4.29 27.50
CA PRO A 16 9.05 -4.96 27.21
C PRO A 16 8.27 -4.14 26.18
N GLY A 17 7.80 -4.77 25.10
CA GLY A 17 6.96 -4.12 24.10
C GLY A 17 5.73 -3.51 24.76
N ALA A 18 5.40 -2.26 24.41
CA ALA A 18 4.20 -1.63 24.94
C ALA A 18 2.96 -2.33 24.37
N VAL A 19 2.13 -2.89 25.25
CA VAL A 19 0.81 -3.41 24.90
C VAL A 19 -0.01 -2.27 24.31
N VAL A 20 -0.69 -2.52 23.18
CA VAL A 20 -1.49 -1.51 22.47
C VAL A 20 -2.62 -1.02 23.37
N ASP A 21 -2.62 0.28 23.67
CA ASP A 21 -3.75 0.97 24.28
C ASP A 21 -4.81 1.21 23.20
N PRO A 22 -6.05 0.70 23.35
CA PRO A 22 -7.12 0.88 22.36
C PRO A 22 -7.44 2.34 22.02
N LEU A 23 -7.09 3.29 22.90
CA LEU A 23 -7.32 4.72 22.69
C LEU A 23 -6.22 5.41 21.88
N LYS A 24 -5.05 4.77 21.70
CA LYS A 24 -3.95 5.34 20.92
C LYS A 24 -4.11 4.97 19.45
N SER A 25 -4.11 6.00 18.61
CA SER A 25 -4.05 5.80 17.15
C SER A 25 -2.77 5.04 16.79
N LEU A 26 -2.94 3.92 16.09
CA LEU A 26 -1.84 3.14 15.54
C LEU A 26 -1.21 3.80 14.31
N VAL A 27 -1.88 4.76 13.68
CA VAL A 27 -1.43 5.40 12.44
C VAL A 27 -0.08 6.09 12.67
N GLY A 28 0.89 5.74 11.81
CA GLY A 28 2.27 6.19 11.87
C GLY A 28 3.17 5.44 12.84
N CYS A 29 2.64 4.49 13.62
CA CYS A 29 3.45 3.62 14.48
C CYS A 29 4.13 2.52 13.67
N GLN A 30 5.32 2.13 14.12
CA GLN A 30 5.91 0.85 13.74
C GLN A 30 5.35 -0.23 14.67
N ILE A 31 4.80 -1.27 14.08
CA ILE A 31 4.17 -2.39 14.80
C ILE A 31 4.92 -3.69 14.53
N GLN A 32 4.77 -4.63 15.46
CA GLN A 32 5.10 -6.03 15.24
C GLN A 32 3.97 -6.92 15.76
N HIS A 33 3.74 -8.04 15.10
CA HIS A 33 2.81 -9.06 15.58
C HIS A 33 3.16 -10.44 15.01
N GLY A 34 2.58 -11.47 15.62
CA GLY A 34 2.49 -12.80 15.04
C GLY A 34 1.32 -12.89 14.06
N TRP A 35 1.46 -13.74 13.05
CA TRP A 35 0.40 -14.10 12.11
C TRP A 35 0.24 -15.62 12.06
N ARG A 36 -0.99 -16.10 12.25
CA ARG A 36 -1.33 -17.53 12.31
C ARG A 36 -2.36 -17.88 11.25
N ASP A 37 -1.90 -18.45 10.14
CA ASP A 37 -2.79 -19.02 9.10
C ASP A 37 -3.33 -20.40 9.48
N ALA A 38 -2.55 -21.18 10.24
CA ALA A 38 -2.90 -22.54 10.64
C ALA A 38 -2.41 -22.83 12.07
N PRO A 39 -3.01 -23.82 12.76
CA PRO A 39 -2.54 -24.24 14.08
C PRO A 39 -1.05 -24.59 14.07
N GLY A 40 -0.30 -24.13 15.09
CA GLY A 40 1.08 -24.54 15.34
C GLY A 40 2.18 -23.74 14.61
N LYS A 41 1.86 -22.93 13.58
CA LYS A 41 2.84 -22.06 12.92
C LYS A 41 2.46 -20.60 13.08
N ILE A 42 3.36 -19.81 13.66
CA ILE A 42 3.21 -18.36 13.79
C ILE A 42 4.40 -17.71 13.10
N SER A 43 4.13 -16.93 12.06
CA SER A 43 5.13 -16.09 11.39
C SER A 43 5.16 -14.72 12.08
N ARG A 44 6.33 -14.06 12.12
CA ARG A 44 6.48 -12.76 12.79
C ARG A 44 6.60 -11.66 11.73
N TRP A 45 5.75 -10.65 11.87
CA TRP A 45 5.63 -9.55 10.92
C TRP A 45 5.92 -8.23 11.61
N LYS A 46 6.58 -7.34 10.88
CA LYS A 46 6.93 -6.00 11.32
C LYS A 46 6.64 -5.02 10.19
N GLY A 47 6.04 -3.89 10.51
CA GLY A 47 5.57 -2.94 9.50
C GLY A 47 5.19 -1.60 10.08
N ILE A 48 4.76 -0.70 9.21
CA ILE A 48 4.30 0.66 9.54
C ILE A 48 2.83 0.77 9.17
N VAL A 49 2.02 1.24 10.12
CA VAL A 49 0.60 1.55 9.86
C VAL A 49 0.54 2.87 9.10
N LEU A 50 0.11 2.81 7.85
CA LEU A 50 0.05 3.96 6.94
C LEU A 50 -1.22 4.79 7.16
N ASP A 51 -2.35 4.12 7.34
CA ASP A 51 -3.65 4.77 7.42
C ASP A 51 -4.68 3.89 8.15
N GLN A 52 -5.78 4.51 8.57
CA GLN A 52 -6.96 3.85 9.12
C GLN A 52 -8.17 4.26 8.27
N VAL A 53 -8.85 3.27 7.68
CA VAL A 53 -9.93 3.52 6.71
C VAL A 53 -11.14 4.16 7.40
N THR A 54 -11.52 5.36 6.97
CA THR A 54 -12.59 6.16 7.60
C THR A 54 -13.93 5.44 7.65
N ILE A 55 -14.34 4.79 6.56
CA ILE A 55 -15.62 4.08 6.45
C ILE A 55 -15.62 2.70 7.11
N LEU A 56 -14.43 2.17 7.43
CA LEU A 56 -14.25 0.90 8.13
C LEU A 56 -13.10 1.05 9.16
N PRO A 57 -13.34 1.69 10.31
CA PRO A 57 -12.27 2.05 11.24
C PRO A 57 -11.51 0.87 11.85
N SER A 58 -12.01 -0.36 11.76
CA SER A 58 -11.24 -1.53 12.14
C SER A 58 -10.12 -1.88 11.17
N LEU A 59 -10.21 -1.43 9.91
CA LEU A 59 -9.27 -1.74 8.85
C LEU A 59 -8.11 -0.73 8.82
N TYR A 60 -6.89 -1.25 8.91
CA TYR A 60 -5.65 -0.47 8.80
C TYR A 60 -4.91 -0.82 7.52
N LEU A 61 -4.36 0.19 6.85
CA LEU A 61 -3.40 0.01 5.77
C LEU A 61 -2.00 -0.12 6.37
N VAL A 62 -1.28 -1.19 6.03
CA VAL A 62 0.02 -1.52 6.63
C VAL A 62 1.04 -1.82 5.53
N LYS A 63 2.21 -1.19 5.62
CA LYS A 63 3.39 -1.56 4.84
C LYS A 63 4.29 -2.45 5.69
N TYR A 64 4.43 -3.72 5.32
CA TYR A 64 5.35 -4.63 6.00
C TYR A 64 6.78 -4.50 5.45
N GLU A 65 7.75 -4.87 6.29
CA GLU A 65 9.15 -5.01 5.90
C GLU A 65 9.30 -6.11 4.84
N ASN A 66 10.10 -5.85 3.80
CA ASN A 66 10.39 -6.80 2.70
C ASN A 66 9.17 -7.30 1.89
N VAL A 67 8.05 -6.57 1.93
CA VAL A 67 6.86 -6.82 1.10
C VAL A 67 6.49 -5.55 0.37
N ASP A 68 6.39 -5.58 -0.95
CA ASP A 68 6.17 -4.36 -1.73
C ASP A 68 4.71 -3.88 -1.74
N CYS A 69 3.77 -4.81 -1.53
CA CYS A 69 2.35 -4.55 -1.41
C CYS A 69 1.98 -3.80 -0.11
N VAL A 70 0.86 -3.10 -0.16
CA VAL A 70 0.16 -2.54 1.00
C VAL A 70 -0.99 -3.44 1.38
N TYR A 71 -1.05 -3.85 2.65
CA TYR A 71 -2.08 -4.77 3.14
C TYR A 71 -3.14 -4.04 3.95
N GLY A 72 -4.40 -4.44 3.79
CA GLY A 72 -5.52 -4.05 4.63
C GLY A 72 -5.81 -5.10 5.69
N ILE A 73 -5.50 -4.80 6.95
CA ILE A 73 -5.65 -5.74 8.07
C ILE A 73 -6.51 -5.14 9.18
N GLU A 74 -7.47 -5.91 9.69
CA GLU A 74 -8.18 -5.53 10.91
C GLU A 74 -7.35 -5.87 12.16
N LEU A 75 -6.26 -5.13 12.40
CA LEU A 75 -5.22 -5.45 13.38
C LEU A 75 -5.71 -5.79 14.80
N LEU A 76 -6.86 -5.23 15.20
CA LEU A 76 -7.44 -5.40 16.54
C LEU A 76 -8.59 -6.43 16.60
N LYS A 77 -9.04 -6.94 15.45
CA LYS A 77 -10.18 -7.87 15.35
C LYS A 77 -9.82 -9.20 14.70
N ASP A 78 -8.87 -9.22 13.77
CA ASP A 78 -8.51 -10.42 13.02
C ASP A 78 -7.83 -11.44 13.94
N GLY A 79 -8.47 -12.59 14.14
CA GLY A 79 -7.98 -13.66 15.02
C GLY A 79 -6.64 -14.27 14.60
N ARG A 80 -6.19 -14.04 13.35
CA ARG A 80 -4.86 -14.47 12.87
C ARG A 80 -3.75 -13.58 13.42
N VAL A 81 -4.05 -12.33 13.79
CA VAL A 81 -3.12 -11.40 14.42
C VAL A 81 -2.94 -11.79 15.88
N GLN A 82 -1.68 -11.99 16.30
CA GLN A 82 -1.33 -12.47 17.63
C GLN A 82 -0.28 -11.55 18.25
N LYS A 83 -0.45 -11.17 19.53
CA LYS A 83 0.54 -10.36 20.27
C LYS A 83 0.98 -9.10 19.50
N LEU A 84 0.01 -8.27 19.12
CA LEU A 84 0.30 -6.96 18.51
C LEU A 84 1.01 -6.05 19.52
N GLU A 85 2.14 -5.50 19.11
CA GLU A 85 2.97 -4.60 19.91
C GLU A 85 3.39 -3.38 19.09
N ILE A 86 3.46 -2.21 19.75
CA ILE A 86 4.07 -1.02 19.15
C ILE A 86 5.57 -1.08 19.43
N VAL A 87 6.36 -1.17 18.36
CA VAL A 87 7.83 -1.20 18.41
C VAL A 87 8.38 0.20 18.62
N SER A 88 7.83 1.18 17.90
CA SER A 88 8.15 2.59 18.08
C SER A 88 6.92 3.45 17.82
N ASN A 89 6.82 4.54 18.58
CA ASN A 89 5.80 5.56 18.35
C ASN A 89 6.08 6.32 17.03
N ARG A 90 5.18 7.24 16.67
CA ARG A 90 5.13 7.94 15.38
C ARG A 90 6.52 8.25 14.82
N ILE A 91 6.76 7.74 13.62
CA ILE A 91 7.97 8.06 12.86
C ILE A 91 7.89 9.55 12.53
N ASP A 92 8.61 10.36 13.29
CA ASP A 92 8.66 11.81 13.10
C ASP A 92 9.33 12.12 11.76
N SER A 93 8.47 12.37 10.76
CA SER A 93 8.78 12.99 9.47
C SER A 93 9.88 12.30 8.64
N TYR A 94 9.46 11.50 7.67
CA TYR A 94 10.29 11.39 6.48
C TYR A 94 10.37 12.79 5.83
N ARG A 95 11.60 13.28 5.55
CA ARG A 95 11.82 14.63 4.98
C ARG A 95 10.88 14.84 3.79
N ALA A 96 10.10 15.92 3.84
CA ALA A 96 9.19 16.28 2.77
C ALA A 96 9.98 16.45 1.47
N ILE A 97 9.77 15.55 0.51
CA ILE A 97 10.23 15.73 -0.88
C ILE A 97 9.45 16.90 -1.49
N ASP A 98 10.10 17.62 -2.41
CA ASP A 98 9.50 18.69 -3.22
C ASP A 98 8.12 18.27 -3.75
N ASN A 99 7.11 18.98 -3.25
CA ASN A 99 5.71 18.68 -3.52
C ASN A 99 5.35 18.86 -4.99
N LYS A 100 6.07 19.69 -5.76
CA LYS A 100 5.69 19.97 -7.16
C LYS A 100 5.98 18.79 -8.06
N GLN A 101 7.19 18.23 -7.97
CA GLN A 101 7.56 17.07 -8.78
C GLN A 101 6.70 15.85 -8.41
N ALA A 102 6.49 15.61 -7.11
CA ALA A 102 5.65 14.50 -6.65
C ALA A 102 4.22 14.60 -7.17
N ARG A 103 3.61 15.80 -7.14
CA ARG A 103 2.26 16.03 -7.69
C ARG A 103 2.20 15.76 -9.19
N SER A 104 3.23 16.11 -9.96
CA SER A 104 3.26 15.86 -11.40
C SER A 104 3.35 14.39 -11.79
N MET A 105 3.56 13.47 -10.84
CA MET A 105 3.56 12.03 -11.09
C MET A 105 2.18 11.41 -10.95
N LEU A 106 1.31 12.00 -10.12
CA LEU A 106 0.05 11.39 -9.70
C LEU A 106 -0.92 11.27 -10.88
N GLY A 107 -1.65 10.16 -10.96
CA GLY A 107 -2.57 9.82 -12.04
C GLY A 107 -1.91 9.35 -13.34
N ARG A 108 -0.58 9.47 -13.46
CA ARG A 108 0.12 9.17 -14.71
C ARG A 108 0.36 7.68 -14.89
N ALA A 109 0.18 7.24 -16.14
CA ALA A 109 0.59 5.93 -16.59
C ALA A 109 2.12 5.84 -16.67
N VAL A 110 2.66 4.71 -16.23
CA VAL A 110 4.09 4.44 -16.18
C VAL A 110 4.40 3.05 -16.71
N GLN A 111 5.64 2.87 -17.12
CA GLN A 111 6.24 1.57 -17.32
C GLN A 111 7.39 1.41 -16.34
N HIS A 112 7.28 0.36 -15.52
CA HIS A 112 8.20 0.07 -14.43
C HIS A 112 8.96 -1.22 -14.72
N LYS A 113 10.29 -1.17 -14.63
CA LYS A 113 11.18 -2.29 -14.88
C LYS A 113 11.51 -2.99 -13.57
N PHE A 114 11.42 -4.31 -13.59
CA PHE A 114 11.82 -5.18 -12.50
C PHE A 114 12.88 -6.14 -12.99
N GLU A 115 13.89 -6.41 -12.16
CA GLU A 115 14.94 -7.39 -12.43
C GLU A 115 14.57 -8.73 -11.79
N ASN A 116 14.56 -9.79 -12.59
CA ASN A 116 14.30 -11.15 -12.16
C ASN A 116 15.57 -11.80 -11.58
N GLU A 117 15.42 -12.96 -10.91
CA GLU A 117 16.55 -13.69 -10.31
C GLU A 117 17.63 -14.10 -11.33
N ASP A 118 17.25 -14.29 -12.59
CA ASP A 118 18.15 -14.63 -13.70
C ASP A 118 18.81 -13.40 -14.35
N GLY A 119 18.53 -12.19 -13.84
CA GLY A 119 19.02 -10.91 -14.36
C GLY A 119 18.25 -10.39 -15.59
N SER A 120 17.22 -11.10 -16.05
CA SER A 120 16.31 -10.56 -17.07
C SER A 120 15.48 -9.41 -16.50
N LYS A 121 15.04 -8.49 -17.36
CA LYS A 121 14.20 -7.37 -16.96
C LYS A 121 12.80 -7.49 -17.56
N ASP A 122 11.80 -7.42 -16.69
CA ASP A 122 10.40 -7.36 -17.07
C ASP A 122 9.85 -5.94 -16.95
N GLU A 123 9.06 -5.52 -17.94
CA GLU A 123 8.41 -4.21 -17.92
C GLU A 123 6.92 -4.36 -17.63
N TRP A 124 6.46 -3.64 -16.60
CA TRP A 124 5.08 -3.65 -16.14
C TRP A 124 4.45 -2.29 -16.37
N ARG A 125 3.32 -2.27 -17.08
CA ARG A 125 2.50 -1.07 -17.22
C ARG A 125 1.67 -0.87 -15.97
N GLY A 126 1.65 0.35 -15.46
CA GLY A 126 0.96 0.70 -14.23
C GLY A 126 0.60 2.17 -14.14
N MET A 127 0.16 2.60 -12.97
CA MET A 127 -0.28 3.96 -12.70
C MET A 127 0.12 4.42 -11.31
N VAL A 128 0.70 5.61 -11.21
CA VAL A 128 0.99 6.25 -9.92
C VAL A 128 -0.29 6.84 -9.35
N LEU A 129 -0.70 6.41 -8.17
CA LEU A 129 -2.03 6.67 -7.62
C LEU A 129 -2.04 7.87 -6.69
N ALA A 130 -1.15 7.85 -5.70
CA ALA A 130 -1.08 8.85 -4.64
C ALA A 130 0.32 8.85 -4.01
N ARG A 131 0.60 9.87 -3.22
CA ARG A 131 1.74 9.85 -2.29
C ARG A 131 1.33 9.08 -1.04
N ALA A 132 2.23 8.28 -0.47
CA ALA A 132 1.96 7.61 0.79
C ALA A 132 1.84 8.65 1.94
N PRO A 133 0.84 8.54 2.82
CA PRO A 133 0.49 9.59 3.79
C PRO A 133 1.56 9.81 4.87
N ILE A 134 2.16 8.73 5.39
CA ILE A 134 3.19 8.78 6.43
C ILE A 134 4.59 8.69 5.84
N MET A 135 4.80 7.73 4.93
CA MET A 135 6.09 7.47 4.30
C MET A 135 6.28 8.39 3.09
N THR A 136 6.43 9.69 3.34
CA THR A 136 6.37 10.75 2.31
C THR A 136 7.32 10.62 1.10
N PRO A 137 8.43 9.85 1.13
CA PRO A 137 9.22 9.53 -0.06
C PRO A 137 8.63 8.47 -0.99
N TRP A 138 7.59 7.78 -0.53
CA TRP A 138 6.99 6.63 -1.19
C TRP A 138 5.68 7.01 -1.87
N PHE A 139 5.36 6.27 -2.92
CA PHE A 139 4.17 6.45 -3.73
C PHE A 139 3.36 5.16 -3.78
N PHE A 140 2.05 5.31 -3.76
CA PHE A 140 1.13 4.25 -4.13
C PHE A 140 1.10 4.11 -5.65
N ILE A 141 1.17 2.87 -6.11
CA ILE A 141 1.18 2.48 -7.52
C ILE A 141 0.46 1.14 -7.67
N THR A 142 -0.12 0.89 -8.83
CA THR A 142 -0.70 -0.41 -9.21
C THR A 142 -0.29 -0.76 -10.62
N TYR A 143 -0.49 -2.01 -11.02
CA TYR A 143 -0.09 -2.53 -12.33
C TYR A 143 -1.26 -3.24 -13.03
N GLU A 144 -1.28 -3.19 -14.35
CA GLU A 144 -2.39 -3.76 -15.13
C GLU A 144 -2.45 -5.30 -15.03
N LYS A 145 -1.28 -5.93 -14.95
CA LYS A 145 -1.16 -7.40 -14.81
C LYS A 145 -1.47 -7.88 -13.39
N ASP A 146 -1.40 -6.98 -12.40
CA ASP A 146 -1.64 -7.29 -11.00
C ASP A 146 -2.21 -6.06 -10.27
N PRO A 147 -3.55 -5.93 -10.25
CA PRO A 147 -4.24 -4.71 -9.82
C PRO A 147 -4.34 -4.61 -8.29
N VAL A 148 -3.24 -4.85 -7.59
CA VAL A 148 -3.11 -4.62 -6.14
C VAL A 148 -2.34 -3.34 -5.85
N LEU A 149 -2.49 -2.82 -4.63
CA LEU A 149 -1.84 -1.61 -4.17
C LEU A 149 -0.39 -1.90 -3.75
N TYR A 150 0.56 -1.37 -4.51
CA TYR A 150 1.98 -1.40 -4.23
C TYR A 150 2.46 -0.07 -3.67
N MET A 151 3.63 -0.09 -3.02
CA MET A 151 4.29 1.12 -2.54
C MET A 151 5.80 1.09 -2.79
N TYR A 152 6.33 2.08 -3.54
CA TYR A 152 7.75 2.20 -3.88
C TYR A 152 8.29 3.62 -3.77
N GLN A 153 9.62 3.78 -3.72
CA GLN A 153 10.31 5.07 -3.79
C GLN A 153 10.57 5.47 -5.25
N LEU A 154 9.50 5.75 -5.99
CA LEU A 154 9.52 5.94 -7.46
C LEU A 154 10.50 7.00 -7.99
N PHE A 155 10.93 7.94 -7.16
CA PHE A 155 11.98 8.89 -7.56
C PHE A 155 13.33 8.25 -7.78
N ASP A 156 13.65 7.18 -7.04
CA ASP A 156 14.91 6.48 -7.21
C ASP A 156 14.87 5.61 -8.47
N ASP A 157 13.72 5.00 -8.77
CA ASP A 157 13.48 4.26 -10.02
C ASP A 157 13.50 5.18 -11.26
N LEU A 158 13.02 6.43 -11.13
CA LEU A 158 13.15 7.45 -12.18
C LEU A 158 14.61 7.82 -12.44
N LYS A 159 15.43 7.93 -11.38
CA LYS A 159 16.85 8.28 -11.51
C LYS A 159 17.67 7.14 -12.10
N SER A 160 17.35 5.89 -11.77
CA SER A 160 18.03 4.71 -12.31
C SER A 160 17.61 4.39 -13.75
N GLY A 161 16.48 4.94 -14.22
CA GLY A 161 15.93 4.65 -15.54
C GLY A 161 15.07 3.37 -15.59
N ASP A 162 14.67 2.86 -14.42
CA ASP A 162 13.78 1.72 -14.28
C ASP A 162 12.30 2.14 -14.28
N LEU A 163 11.98 3.42 -14.05
CA LEU A 163 10.64 3.97 -14.26
C LEU A 163 10.62 4.98 -15.42
N ARG A 164 9.65 4.84 -16.33
CA ARG A 164 9.35 5.84 -17.37
C ARG A 164 7.88 6.19 -17.41
N PHE A 165 7.55 7.44 -17.69
CA PHE A 165 6.17 7.84 -17.95
C PHE A 165 5.75 7.44 -19.35
N ILE A 166 4.52 6.94 -19.48
CA ILE A 166 3.89 6.70 -20.77
C ILE A 166 3.24 8.03 -21.20
N PRO A 167 3.44 8.48 -22.46
CA PRO A 167 2.74 9.64 -22.98
C PRO A 167 1.22 9.44 -22.87
N GLU A 168 0.51 10.45 -22.41
CA GLU A 168 -0.95 10.42 -22.43
C GLU A 168 -1.41 10.44 -23.90
N GLU A 169 -2.15 9.42 -24.32
CA GLU A 169 -2.95 9.52 -25.54
C GLU A 169 -3.94 10.66 -25.32
N SER A 170 -4.05 11.59 -26.29
CA SER A 170 -4.81 12.83 -26.21
C SER A 170 -6.05 12.71 -25.33
N ALA A 171 -6.12 13.58 -24.30
CA ALA A 171 -7.13 13.66 -23.26
C ALA A 171 -8.44 12.93 -23.62
N GLN A 172 -8.68 11.78 -22.97
CA GLN A 172 -10.06 11.30 -22.85
C GLN A 172 -10.86 12.45 -22.25
N GLU A 173 -11.99 12.78 -22.89
CA GLU A 173 -12.86 13.91 -22.58
C GLU A 173 -12.91 14.17 -21.08
N GLU A 174 -12.50 15.38 -20.65
CA GLU A 174 -12.81 15.80 -19.29
C GLU A 174 -14.32 15.68 -19.12
N PRO A 175 -14.81 15.07 -18.03
CA PRO A 175 -16.25 14.98 -17.80
C PRO A 175 -16.85 16.39 -17.87
N GLU A 176 -17.98 16.50 -18.57
CA GLU A 176 -18.72 17.76 -18.77
C GLU A 176 -18.80 18.52 -17.43
N PRO A 177 -18.50 19.83 -17.40
CA PRO A 177 -18.50 20.62 -16.17
C PRO A 177 -19.93 20.66 -15.58
N GLY A 178 -20.22 19.73 -14.67
CA GLY A 178 -21.54 19.56 -14.06
C GLY A 178 -21.91 18.12 -13.72
N GLU A 179 -21.22 17.11 -14.26
CA GLU A 179 -21.48 15.70 -13.92
C GLU A 179 -20.79 15.34 -12.59
N VAL A 180 -21.52 15.50 -11.50
CA VAL A 180 -21.09 15.00 -10.18
C VAL A 180 -21.33 13.50 -10.17
N VAL A 181 -20.31 12.70 -10.51
CA VAL A 181 -20.39 11.26 -10.26
C VAL A 181 -20.30 11.06 -8.75
N ASP A 182 -21.38 10.58 -8.15
CA ASP A 182 -21.41 10.24 -6.73
C ASP A 182 -20.29 9.25 -6.40
N SER A 183 -19.53 9.54 -5.35
CA SER A 183 -18.44 8.68 -4.92
C SER A 183 -18.98 7.29 -4.52
N LEU A 184 -18.37 6.23 -5.08
CA LEU A 184 -18.74 4.84 -4.75
C LEU A 184 -18.18 4.37 -3.40
N VAL A 185 -17.47 5.23 -2.65
CA VAL A 185 -16.90 4.89 -1.35
C VAL A 185 -17.99 4.43 -0.37
N GLY A 186 -17.73 3.32 0.32
CA GLY A 186 -18.67 2.66 1.24
C GLY A 186 -19.68 1.74 0.56
N LYS A 187 -19.72 1.66 -0.78
CA LYS A 187 -20.54 0.69 -1.50
C LYS A 187 -19.87 -0.69 -1.51
N HIS A 188 -20.69 -1.74 -1.45
CA HIS A 188 -20.23 -3.09 -1.71
C HIS A 188 -20.23 -3.36 -3.21
N VAL A 189 -19.23 -4.09 -3.68
CA VAL A 189 -19.09 -4.54 -5.06
C VAL A 189 -19.01 -6.06 -5.09
N GLU A 190 -19.53 -6.66 -6.16
CA GLU A 190 -19.41 -8.08 -6.42
C GLU A 190 -18.52 -8.28 -7.65
N TYR A 191 -17.49 -9.11 -7.52
CA TYR A 191 -16.61 -9.49 -8.61
C TYR A 191 -16.81 -10.97 -8.94
N SER A 192 -17.16 -11.28 -10.18
CA SER A 192 -17.23 -12.66 -10.67
C SER A 192 -15.85 -13.08 -11.20
N ARG A 193 -15.24 -14.08 -10.56
CA ARG A 193 -14.02 -14.73 -11.04
C ARG A 193 -14.34 -15.54 -12.30
N GLU A 194 -13.38 -15.65 -13.20
CA GLU A 194 -13.49 -16.45 -14.43
C GLU A 194 -13.85 -17.91 -14.14
N GLU A 195 -13.41 -18.45 -13.00
CA GLU A 195 -13.72 -19.81 -12.54
C GLU A 195 -15.13 -19.97 -11.94
N GLY A 196 -15.99 -18.96 -12.02
CA GLY A 196 -17.40 -19.03 -11.60
C GLY A 196 -17.66 -18.71 -10.12
N GLY A 197 -16.65 -18.27 -9.37
CA GLY A 197 -16.79 -17.81 -7.98
C GLY A 197 -17.10 -16.31 -7.88
N LYS A 198 -17.88 -15.89 -6.88
CA LYS A 198 -18.14 -14.47 -6.58
C LYS A 198 -17.33 -14.02 -5.37
N ARG A 199 -16.76 -12.82 -5.42
CA ARG A 199 -16.13 -12.14 -4.27
C ARG A 199 -16.89 -10.88 -3.95
N ILE A 200 -17.10 -10.63 -2.67
CA ILE A 200 -17.69 -9.40 -2.16
C ILE A 200 -16.56 -8.52 -1.64
N GLY A 201 -16.56 -7.26 -2.06
CA GLY A 201 -15.59 -6.26 -1.64
C GLY A 201 -16.26 -4.96 -1.25
N LEU A 202 -15.56 -4.17 -0.45
CA LEU A 202 -15.96 -2.84 -0.01
C LEU A 202 -15.08 -1.80 -0.72
N VAL A 203 -15.69 -0.79 -1.32
CA VAL A 203 -14.96 0.36 -1.86
C VAL A 203 -14.51 1.24 -0.69
N ILE A 204 -13.21 1.30 -0.43
CA ILE A 204 -12.66 1.94 0.79
C ILE A 204 -12.12 3.35 0.55
N GLN A 205 -11.71 3.67 -0.68
CA GLN A 205 -11.14 4.98 -1.01
C GLN A 205 -11.26 5.26 -2.52
N GLN A 206 -11.43 6.53 -2.87
CA GLN A 206 -11.36 7.03 -4.24
C GLN A 206 -10.00 7.70 -4.46
N VAL A 207 -9.39 7.50 -5.62
CA VAL A 207 -8.09 8.11 -5.97
C VAL A 207 -8.29 9.54 -6.42
N GLU A 208 -7.76 10.52 -5.67
CA GLU A 208 -7.94 11.95 -5.96
C GLU A 208 -7.44 12.35 -7.35
N ALA A 209 -6.27 11.84 -7.77
CA ALA A 209 -5.67 12.17 -9.06
C ALA A 209 -6.37 11.49 -10.25
N LYS A 210 -7.22 10.50 -10.00
CA LYS A 210 -8.01 9.81 -11.03
C LYS A 210 -9.34 9.32 -10.41
N PRO A 211 -10.38 10.16 -10.37
CA PRO A 211 -11.63 9.88 -9.66
C PRO A 211 -12.39 8.62 -10.13
N SER A 212 -12.08 8.08 -11.31
CA SER A 212 -12.62 6.81 -11.78
C SER A 212 -12.01 5.58 -11.10
N VAL A 213 -10.86 5.73 -10.44
CA VAL A 213 -10.11 4.65 -9.80
C VAL A 213 -10.38 4.61 -8.30
N TYR A 214 -10.58 3.40 -7.79
CA TYR A 214 -10.97 3.11 -6.42
C TYR A 214 -10.11 2.01 -5.80
N PHE A 215 -9.91 2.11 -4.49
CA PHE A 215 -9.38 1.03 -3.66
C PHE A 215 -10.51 0.17 -3.14
N ILE A 216 -10.36 -1.15 -3.27
CA ILE A 216 -11.35 -2.14 -2.90
C ILE A 216 -10.71 -3.16 -1.97
N LYS A 217 -11.35 -3.39 -0.82
CA LYS A 217 -10.98 -4.46 0.11
C LYS A 217 -11.97 -5.61 -0.03
N PHE A 218 -11.53 -6.75 -0.56
CA PHE A 218 -12.32 -7.99 -0.56
C PHE A 218 -12.29 -8.67 0.81
N GLU A 219 -13.35 -9.36 1.18
CA GLU A 219 -13.49 -10.02 2.48
C GLU A 219 -12.51 -11.19 2.68
N ASP A 220 -12.19 -11.90 1.60
CA ASP A 220 -11.43 -13.15 1.58
C ASP A 220 -9.91 -12.97 1.47
N ASP A 221 -9.41 -11.73 1.47
CA ASP A 221 -8.00 -11.43 1.19
C ASP A 221 -7.52 -10.19 1.96
N PHE A 222 -6.23 -10.07 2.19
CA PHE A 222 -5.57 -8.94 2.86
C PHE A 222 -5.03 -7.90 1.89
N HIS A 223 -4.96 -8.19 0.58
CA HIS A 223 -4.57 -7.19 -0.41
C HIS A 223 -5.61 -6.07 -0.55
N ILE A 224 -5.12 -4.86 -0.86
CA ILE A 224 -5.96 -3.78 -1.36
C ILE A 224 -5.91 -3.83 -2.88
N TYR A 225 -7.08 -3.95 -3.51
CA TYR A 225 -7.18 -3.95 -4.97
C TYR A 225 -7.47 -2.56 -5.51
N VAL A 226 -7.04 -2.29 -6.73
CA VAL A 226 -7.20 -1.00 -7.40
C VAL A 226 -7.92 -1.22 -8.72
N TYR A 227 -9.13 -0.65 -8.84
CA TYR A 227 -9.96 -0.81 -10.04
C TYR A 227 -10.46 0.53 -10.56
N ASP A 228 -10.52 0.65 -11.88
CA ASP A 228 -11.25 1.71 -12.57
C ASP A 228 -12.72 1.28 -12.69
N LEU A 229 -13.63 1.95 -12.00
CA LEU A 229 -15.05 1.56 -11.89
C LEU A 229 -15.99 2.43 -12.75
N ILE A 230 -15.48 3.46 -13.41
CA ILE A 230 -16.29 4.39 -14.24
C ILE A 230 -16.00 4.20 -15.73
N LYS A 231 -14.97 3.44 -16.11
CA LYS A 231 -14.77 3.04 -17.50
C LYS A 231 -15.84 2.03 -17.95
N ALA A 232 -16.88 2.55 -18.59
CA ALA A 232 -17.77 1.83 -19.50
C ALA A 232 -17.34 2.07 -20.95
#